data_AF-A0A650CTL8-F1
#
_entry.id   AF-A0A650CTL8-F1
#
_cell.length_a   1.000
_cell.length_b   1.000
_cell.length_c   1.000
_cell.angle_alpha   90.00
_cell.angle_beta   90.00
_cell.angle_gamma   90.00
#
_symmetry.space_group_name_H-M   'P 1'
#
loop_
_entity.id
_entity.type
_entity.pdbx_description
1 polymer ?
#
loop_
_entity_poly.entity_id
_entity_poly.type
_entity_poly.pdbx_seq_one_letter_code
_entity_poly.pdbx_strand_id
1 'polypeptide(L)' 'MTDAEVVPAIEEEIKVVTVKMPAILLDAIDRYARNHRLYRSEVIRMAILRFLEEAQKQ' A
#
# COMPACT_ATOMS: atom_id res chain seq x y z
N MET A 1 -30.82 -3.82 -26.82
CA MET A 1 -29.82 -2.79 -26.47
C MET A 1 -29.64 -2.93 -24.97
N THR A 2 -28.66 -3.72 -24.55
CA THR A 2 -28.48 -4.12 -23.15
C THR A 2 -27.87 -2.97 -22.38
N ASP A 3 -28.54 -2.54 -21.31
CA ASP A 3 -27.98 -1.66 -20.31
C ASP A 3 -26.67 -2.28 -19.81
N ALA A 4 -25.54 -1.73 -20.25
CA ALA A 4 -24.26 -2.03 -19.64
C ALA A 4 -24.31 -1.42 -18.24
N GLU A 5 -24.46 -2.27 -17.22
CA GLU A 5 -24.18 -1.91 -15.84
C GLU A 5 -22.81 -1.22 -15.81
N VAL A 6 -22.82 0.09 -15.62
CA VAL A 6 -21.63 0.84 -15.25
C VAL A 6 -21.30 0.34 -13.86
N VAL A 7 -20.37 -0.62 -13.77
CA VAL A 7 -19.81 -1.05 -12.49
C VAL A 7 -19.32 0.23 -11.80
N PRO A 8 -19.92 0.65 -10.67
CA PRO A 8 -19.49 1.87 -10.01
C PRO A 8 -18.01 1.70 -9.69
N ALA A 9 -17.20 2.70 -10.06
CA ALA A 9 -15.83 2.77 -9.63
C ALA A 9 -15.86 2.65 -8.10
N ILE A 10 -15.37 1.53 -7.58
CA ILE A 10 -15.25 1.32 -6.15
C ILE A 10 -14.19 2.34 -5.75
N GLU A 11 -14.62 3.52 -5.29
CA GLU A 11 -13.71 4.48 -4.69
C GLU A 11 -13.21 3.81 -3.42
N GLU A 12 -12.07 3.12 -3.52
CA GLU A 12 -11.38 2.59 -2.35
C GLU A 12 -11.16 3.78 -1.42
N GLU A 13 -11.81 3.73 -0.26
CA GLU A 13 -11.75 4.82 0.70
C GLU A 13 -10.31 4.94 1.24
N ILE A 14 -9.54 5.89 0.72
CA ILE A 14 -8.17 6.13 1.17
C ILE A 14 -8.21 6.82 2.54
N LYS A 15 -7.73 6.11 3.57
CA LYS A 15 -7.51 6.67 4.90
C LYS A 15 -6.06 7.10 5.09
N VAL A 16 -5.86 8.23 5.75
CA VAL A 16 -4.54 8.71 6.18
C VAL A 16 -4.23 8.15 7.57
N VAL A 17 -3.04 7.59 7.73
CA VAL A 17 -2.54 7.06 9.01
C VAL A 17 -1.18 7.66 9.35
N THR A 18 -0.88 7.76 10.64
CA THR A 18 0.45 8.15 11.14
C THR A 18 1.07 6.96 11.87
N VAL A 19 2.32 6.65 11.56
CA VAL A 19 3.05 5.52 12.15
C VAL A 19 4.36 6.02 12.74
N LYS A 20 4.71 5.54 13.94
CA LYS A 20 6.01 5.78 14.57
C LYS A 20 6.98 4.66 14.18
N MET A 21 8.20 5.00 13.78
CA MET A 21 9.24 4.03 13.45
C MET A 21 10.65 4.64 13.64
N PRO A 22 11.70 3.82 13.79
CA PRO A 22 13.08 4.31 13.81
C PRO A 22 13.43 5.06 12.52
N ALA A 23 14.19 6.15 12.63
CA ALA A 23 14.61 6.96 11.48
C ALA A 23 15.36 6.13 10.42
N ILE A 24 16.21 5.21 10.87
CA ILE A 24 17.02 4.34 10.00
C ILE A 24 16.11 3.45 9.13
N LEU A 25 14.97 3.00 9.66
CA LEU A 25 13.99 2.22 8.91
C LEU A 25 13.28 3.09 7.87
N LEU A 26 12.90 4.32 8.23
CA LEU A 26 12.29 5.26 7.29
C LEU A 26 13.24 5.58 6.12
N ASP A 27 14.53 5.81 6.40
CA ASP A 27 15.54 6.05 5.38
C ASP A 27 15.72 4.85 4.42
N ALA A 28 15.65 3.64 4.95
CA ALA A 28 15.70 2.41 4.16
C ALA A 28 14.48 2.29 3.23
N ILE A 29 13.27 2.58 3.75
CA ILE A 29 12.03 2.61 2.96
C ILE A 29 12.12 3.66 1.85
N ASP A 30 12.62 4.86 2.16
CA ASP A 30 12.76 5.95 1.18
C ASP A 30 13.77 5.64 0.08
N ARG A 31 14.84 4.93 0.43
CA ARG A 31 15.81 4.44 -0.56
C ARG A 31 15.18 3.37 -1.45
N TYR A 32 14.46 2.42 -0.88
CA TYR A 32 13.75 1.39 -1.63
C TYR A 32 12.73 2.02 -2.59
N ALA A 33 11.90 2.95 -2.11
CA ALA A 33 10.90 3.66 -2.88
C ALA A 33 11.53 4.37 -4.10
N ARG A 34 12.60 5.16 -3.87
CA ARG A 34 13.33 5.85 -4.94
C ARG A 34 13.92 4.91 -5.99
N ASN A 35 14.58 3.84 -5.54
CA ASN A 35 15.22 2.87 -6.45
C ASN A 35 14.20 2.15 -7.35
N HIS A 36 12.96 2.00 -6.88
CA HIS A 36 11.89 1.30 -7.61
C HIS A 36 10.86 2.26 -8.26
N ARG A 37 11.08 3.58 -8.19
CA ARG A 37 10.14 4.61 -8.68
C ARG A 37 8.74 4.50 -8.08
N LEU A 38 8.67 4.22 -6.78
CA LEU A 38 7.44 4.11 -6.01
C LEU A 38 7.31 5.26 -5.02
N TYR A 39 6.09 5.55 -4.58
CA TYR A 39 5.84 6.37 -3.41
C TYR A 39 6.10 5.58 -2.12
N ARG A 40 6.51 6.28 -1.05
CA ARG A 40 6.70 5.68 0.28
C ARG A 40 5.45 4.94 0.76
N SER A 41 4.27 5.52 0.56
CA SER A 41 2.99 4.93 0.94
C SER A 41 2.72 3.61 0.23
N GLU A 42 3.13 3.47 -1.04
CA GLU A 42 3.00 2.23 -1.79
C GLU A 42 3.89 1.14 -1.20
N VAL A 43 5.15 1.48 -0.87
CA VAL A 43 6.08 0.54 -0.24
C VAL A 43 5.57 0.07 1.11
N ILE A 44 5.09 0.99 1.95
CA ILE A 44 4.51 0.66 3.26
C ILE A 44 3.27 -0.23 3.09
N ARG A 45 2.36 0.11 2.17
CA ARG A 45 1.16 -0.69 1.89
C ARG A 45 1.52 -2.09 1.40
N MET A 46 2.45 -2.23 0.47
CA MET A 46 2.92 -3.54 -0.01
C MET A 46 3.53 -4.38 1.12
N ALA A 47 4.32 -3.76 2.00
CA ALA A 47 4.91 -4.46 3.14
C ALA A 47 3.83 -4.97 4.12
N ILE A 48 2.82 -4.15 4.41
CA ILE A 48 1.68 -4.54 5.25
C ILE A 48 0.89 -5.69 4.61
N LEU A 49 0.59 -5.60 3.31
CA LEU A 49 -0.13 -6.67 2.59
C LEU A 49 0.63 -7.99 2.65
N ARG A 50 1.93 -7.99 2.36
CA ARG A 50 2.77 -9.20 2.44
C ARG A 50 2.80 -9.79 3.85
N PHE A 51 2.96 -8.95 4.87
CA PHE A 51 2.95 -9.39 6.27
C PHE A 51 1.62 -10.05 6.65
N LEU A 52 0.49 -9.51 6.21
CA LEU A 52 -0.83 -10.08 6.47
C LEU A 52 -1.07 -11.38 5.68
N GLU A 53 -0.64 -11.45 4.42
CA GLU A 53 -0.72 -12.67 3.61
C GLU A 53 0.08 -13.83 4.20
N GLU A 54 1.27 -13.55 4.75
CA GLU A 54 2.10 -14.55 5.43
C GLU A 54 1.46 -15.05 6.72
N ALA A 55 0.79 -14.18 7.47
CA ALA A 55 0.08 -14.54 8.69
C ALA A 55 -1.13 -15.45 8.44
N GLN A 56 -1.79 -15.34 7.28
CA GLN A 56 -2.95 -16.17 6.91
C GLN A 56 -2.57 -17.57 6.38
N LYS A 57 -1.31 -17.78 6.00
CA LYS A 57 -0.80 -19.07 5.51
C LYS A 57 -0.36 -20.03 6.62
N GLN A 58 -0.49 -19.62 7.88
CA GLN A 58 -0.17 -20.39 9.10
C GLN A 58 -1.44 -20.92 9.74
#